data_AF-A0A8H8SMA6-F1
#
_entry.id   AF-A0A8H8SMA6-F1
#
_cell.length_a   1.000
_cell.length_b   1.000
_cell.length_c   1.000
_cell.angle_alpha   90.00
_cell.angle_beta   90.00
_cell.angle_gamma   90.00
#
_symmetry.space_group_name_H-M   'P 1'
#
loop_
_entity.id
_entity.type
_entity.pdbx_description
1 polymer ?
#
loop_
_entity_poly.entity_id
_entity_poly.type
_entity_poly.pdbx_seq_one_letter_code
_entity_poly.pdbx_strand_id
1 'polypeptide(L)'
;MLESGAINLTTKEKENLPKMVQQHIRYLCRRYKNKNRSDAEMFNTRRLKNCATDSRKRTLFETRMRVIDRFPVALGKHRQLMVHLGVAGTSSDEEDEENPQIFRIRRRRELSTRVAQLKSNLDFVYALYYKGPGSKGSQLNHRVPSELVATRPFSIAGLPITCLSRRWLSELSEAEKEFYRFQPHKYDYSFPQELFVQPNEARALARALSVNPDSPIL
;
A
#
# COMPACT_ATOMS: atom_id res chain seq x y z
N MET A 1 -18.33 -40.71 -41.20
CA MET A 1 -17.60 -41.31 -40.07
C MET A 1 -16.72 -40.23 -39.48
N LEU A 2 -17.08 -39.70 -38.31
CA LEU A 2 -16.23 -38.77 -37.56
C LEU A 2 -15.55 -39.60 -36.47
N GLU A 3 -14.25 -39.86 -36.63
CA GLU A 3 -13.44 -40.50 -35.60
C GLU A 3 -13.49 -39.66 -34.33
N SER A 4 -14.08 -40.22 -33.28
CA SER A 4 -14.05 -39.64 -31.95
C SER A 4 -12.63 -39.81 -31.41
N GLY A 5 -11.80 -38.78 -31.63
CA GLY A 5 -10.46 -38.71 -31.07
C GLY A 5 -10.54 -38.73 -29.54
N ALA A 6 -10.26 -39.89 -28.95
CA ALA A 6 -10.19 -40.05 -27.50
C ALA A 6 -9.06 -39.16 -26.96
N ILE A 7 -9.43 -38.08 -26.27
CA ILE A 7 -8.49 -37.22 -25.57
C ILE A 7 -7.90 -38.04 -24.41
N ASN A 8 -6.70 -38.59 -24.62
CA ASN A 8 -5.97 -39.30 -23.58
C ASN A 8 -5.43 -38.30 -22.56
N LEU A 9 -6.22 -38.04 -21.52
CA LEU A 9 -5.81 -37.25 -20.37
C LEU A 9 -4.64 -37.93 -19.66
N THR A 10 -3.62 -37.15 -19.31
CA THR A 10 -2.48 -37.60 -18.51
C THR A 10 -2.93 -38.01 -17.10
N THR A 11 -2.15 -38.85 -16.43
CA THR A 11 -2.46 -39.32 -15.06
C THR A 11 -2.70 -38.17 -14.08
N LYS A 12 -1.88 -37.11 -14.19
CA LYS A 12 -2.01 -35.89 -13.36
C LYS A 12 -3.28 -35.11 -13.68
N GLU A 13 -3.74 -35.09 -14.92
CA GLU A 13 -5.02 -34.44 -15.30
C GLU A 13 -6.21 -35.25 -14.77
N LYS A 14 -6.15 -36.58 -14.85
CA LYS A 14 -7.18 -37.47 -14.28
C LYS A 14 -7.33 -37.29 -12.77
N GLU A 15 -6.21 -37.15 -12.05
CA GLU A 15 -6.21 -36.86 -10.60
C GLU A 15 -6.76 -35.46 -10.27
N ASN A 16 -6.53 -34.46 -11.12
CA ASN A 16 -7.01 -33.10 -10.91
C ASN A 16 -8.45 -32.87 -11.39
N LEU A 17 -8.98 -33.75 -12.24
CA LEU A 17 -10.31 -33.64 -12.85
C LEU A 17 -11.43 -33.44 -11.81
N PRO A 18 -11.51 -34.22 -10.71
CA PRO A 18 -12.56 -34.03 -9.71
C PRO A 18 -12.50 -32.65 -9.06
N LYS A 19 -11.29 -32.13 -8.81
CA LYS A 19 -11.09 -30.79 -8.24
C LYS A 19 -11.52 -29.70 -9.23
N MET A 20 -11.18 -29.85 -10.51
CA MET A 20 -11.58 -28.92 -11.56
C MET A 20 -13.11 -28.89 -11.74
N VAL A 21 -13.74 -30.07 -11.81
CA VAL A 21 -15.20 -30.21 -11.90
C VAL A 21 -15.88 -29.61 -10.67
N GLN A 22 -15.39 -29.91 -9.47
CA GLN A 22 -15.94 -29.34 -8.23
C GLN A 22 -15.83 -27.82 -8.20
N GLN A 23 -14.69 -27.25 -8.61
CA GLN A 23 -14.51 -25.81 -8.73
C GLN A 23 -15.47 -25.20 -9.76
N HIS A 24 -15.66 -25.87 -10.90
CA HIS A 24 -16.57 -25.44 -11.94
C HIS A 24 -18.04 -25.44 -11.48
N ILE A 25 -18.50 -26.52 -10.82
CA ILE A 25 -19.84 -26.60 -10.23
C ILE A 25 -20.03 -25.48 -9.19
N ARG A 26 -19.06 -25.28 -8.29
CA ARG A 26 -19.11 -24.17 -7.31
C ARG A 26 -19.20 -22.81 -7.99
N TYR A 27 -18.47 -22.61 -9.09
CA TYR A 27 -18.55 -21.40 -9.91
C TYR A 27 -19.96 -21.22 -10.51
N LEU A 28 -20.53 -22.26 -11.13
CA LEU A 28 -21.87 -22.21 -11.70
C LEU A 28 -22.94 -21.91 -10.64
N CYS A 29 -22.90 -22.59 -9.49
CA CYS A 29 -23.79 -22.31 -8.37
C CYS A 29 -23.66 -20.87 -7.88
N ARG A 30 -22.42 -20.35 -7.76
CA ARG A 30 -22.16 -18.96 -7.37
C ARG A 30 -22.71 -17.98 -8.41
N ARG A 31 -22.53 -18.27 -9.70
CA ARG A 31 -23.03 -17.45 -10.80
C ARG A 31 -24.55 -17.41 -10.81
N TYR A 32 -25.22 -18.56 -10.64
CA TYR A 32 -26.67 -18.64 -10.52
C TYR A 32 -27.18 -17.83 -9.32
N LYS A 33 -26.57 -17.99 -8.14
CA LYS A 33 -26.91 -17.21 -6.94
C LYS A 33 -26.73 -15.70 -7.15
N ASN A 34 -25.65 -15.29 -7.83
CA ASN A 34 -25.40 -13.88 -8.11
C ASN A 34 -26.38 -13.30 -9.14
N LYS A 35 -26.80 -14.08 -10.14
CA LYS A 35 -27.77 -13.64 -11.16
C LYS A 35 -29.18 -13.50 -10.59
N ASN A 36 -29.57 -14.39 -9.70
CA ASN A 36 -30.90 -14.39 -9.07
C ASN A 36 -30.95 -13.60 -7.74
N ARG A 37 -29.99 -12.70 -7.54
CA ARG A 37 -29.89 -11.89 -6.34
C ARG A 37 -30.74 -10.63 -6.51
N SER A 38 -31.59 -10.30 -5.54
CA SER A 38 -32.39 -9.07 -5.58
C SER A 38 -31.52 -7.80 -5.53
N ASP A 39 -30.33 -7.86 -4.91
CA ASP A 39 -29.36 -6.77 -4.81
C ASP A 39 -28.16 -6.93 -5.76
N ALA A 40 -28.32 -7.59 -6.91
CA ALA A 40 -27.20 -7.94 -7.80
C ALA A 40 -26.34 -6.72 -8.25
N GLU A 41 -26.97 -5.60 -8.58
CA GLU A 41 -26.27 -4.37 -8.97
C GLU A 41 -25.49 -3.76 -7.80
N MET A 42 -26.13 -3.56 -6.65
CA MET A 42 -25.47 -3.04 -5.43
C MET A 42 -24.30 -3.94 -5.01
N PHE A 43 -24.48 -5.26 -5.08
CA PHE A 43 -23.42 -6.22 -4.80
C PHE A 43 -22.24 -6.07 -5.76
N ASN A 44 -22.50 -5.96 -7.07
CA ASN A 44 -21.45 -5.79 -8.08
C ASN A 44 -20.71 -4.46 -7.92
N THR A 45 -21.43 -3.37 -7.70
CA THR A 45 -20.84 -2.05 -7.44
C THR A 45 -19.95 -2.09 -6.21
N ARG A 46 -20.41 -2.67 -5.11
CA ARG A 46 -19.59 -2.84 -3.90
C ARG A 46 -18.37 -3.72 -4.15
N ARG A 47 -18.51 -4.80 -4.93
CA ARG A 47 -17.40 -5.69 -5.31
C ARG A 47 -16.35 -4.93 -6.12
N LEU A 48 -16.75 -4.17 -7.13
CA LEU A 48 -15.85 -3.37 -7.97
C LEU A 48 -15.16 -2.28 -7.15
N LYS A 49 -15.89 -1.55 -6.30
CA LYS A 49 -15.32 -0.58 -5.35
C LYS A 49 -14.26 -1.24 -4.47
N ASN A 50 -14.55 -2.40 -3.90
CA ASN A 50 -13.59 -3.14 -3.06
C ASN A 50 -12.34 -3.56 -3.83
N CYS A 51 -12.49 -4.08 -5.06
CA CYS A 51 -11.35 -4.43 -5.91
C CYS A 51 -10.49 -3.20 -6.24
N ALA A 52 -11.10 -2.08 -6.61
CA ALA A 52 -10.38 -0.84 -6.91
C ALA A 52 -9.62 -0.33 -5.68
N THR A 53 -10.23 -0.36 -4.49
CA THR A 53 -9.57 0.01 -3.23
C THR A 53 -8.40 -0.90 -2.89
N ASP A 54 -8.53 -2.22 -3.12
CA ASP A 54 -7.43 -3.16 -2.86
C ASP A 54 -6.27 -3.00 -3.84
N SER A 55 -6.56 -2.76 -5.12
CA SER A 55 -5.53 -2.44 -6.12
C SER A 55 -4.77 -1.17 -5.74
N ARG A 56 -5.47 -0.09 -5.34
CA ARG A 56 -4.84 1.16 -4.91
C ARG A 56 -3.92 0.97 -3.71
N LYS A 57 -4.33 0.17 -2.71
CA LYS A 57 -3.47 -0.14 -1.55
C LYS A 57 -2.19 -0.87 -1.94
N ARG A 58 -2.30 -1.86 -2.84
CA ARG A 58 -1.13 -2.60 -3.34
C ARG A 58 -0.18 -1.68 -4.07
N THR A 59 -0.70 -0.83 -4.96
CA THR A 59 0.09 0.18 -5.65
C THR A 59 0.79 1.12 -4.66
N LEU A 60 0.08 1.68 -3.68
CA LEU A 60 0.69 2.55 -2.66
C LEU A 60 1.79 1.85 -1.85
N PHE A 61 1.58 0.58 -1.51
CA PHE A 61 2.59 -0.22 -0.84
C PHE A 61 3.83 -0.39 -1.71
N GLU A 62 3.65 -0.79 -2.97
CA GLU A 62 4.73 -0.98 -3.94
C GLU A 62 5.48 0.32 -4.22
N THR A 63 4.79 1.46 -4.40
CA THR A 63 5.44 2.75 -4.65
C THR A 63 6.32 3.17 -3.47
N ARG A 64 5.85 2.96 -2.24
CA ARG A 64 6.64 3.23 -1.03
C ARG A 64 7.87 2.33 -0.93
N MET A 65 7.72 1.04 -1.22
CA MET A 65 8.84 0.10 -1.26
C MET A 65 9.87 0.52 -2.33
N ARG A 66 9.43 0.94 -3.52
CA ARG A 66 10.33 1.47 -4.56
C ARG A 66 11.12 2.69 -4.12
N VAL A 67 10.54 3.59 -3.31
CA VAL A 67 11.29 4.73 -2.76
C VAL A 67 12.37 4.26 -1.80
N ILE A 68 12.02 3.35 -0.89
CA ILE A 68 12.97 2.79 0.09
C ILE A 68 14.13 2.08 -0.63
N ASP A 69 13.81 1.25 -1.61
CA ASP A 69 14.81 0.48 -2.37
C ASP A 69 15.71 1.38 -3.24
N ARG A 70 15.23 2.57 -3.64
CA ARG A 70 16.03 3.56 -4.38
C ARG A 70 17.00 4.33 -3.49
N PHE A 71 16.66 4.55 -2.22
CA PHE A 71 17.49 5.29 -1.27
C PHE A 71 17.84 4.41 -0.05
N PRO A 72 18.53 3.28 -0.23
CA PRO A 72 18.71 2.29 0.83
C PRO A 72 19.55 2.81 2.01
N VAL A 73 20.53 3.67 1.74
CA VAL A 73 21.38 4.28 2.79
C VAL A 73 20.55 5.21 3.69
N ALA A 74 19.68 6.02 3.08
CA ALA A 74 18.87 7.02 3.78
C ALA A 74 17.61 6.41 4.43
N LEU A 75 16.93 5.51 3.72
CA LEU A 75 15.58 5.04 4.04
C LEU A 75 15.50 3.54 4.35
N GLY A 76 16.60 2.78 4.19
CA GLY A 76 16.61 1.32 4.35
C GLY A 76 16.15 0.84 5.72
N LYS A 77 16.42 1.63 6.78
CA LYS A 77 15.91 1.37 8.15
C LYS A 77 14.39 1.29 8.23
N HIS A 78 13.66 1.94 7.32
CA HIS A 78 12.20 1.92 7.29
C HIS A 78 11.61 0.70 6.58
N ARG A 79 12.45 -0.09 5.90
CA ARG A 79 12.01 -1.24 5.12
C ARG A 79 11.29 -2.27 5.97
N GLN A 80 11.85 -2.63 7.12
CA GLN A 80 11.26 -3.65 8.01
C GLN A 80 9.90 -3.20 8.55
N LEU A 81 9.77 -1.93 8.96
CA LEU A 81 8.49 -1.38 9.39
C LEU A 81 7.46 -1.47 8.25
N MET A 82 7.82 -1.07 7.03
CA MET A 82 6.90 -1.13 5.90
C MET A 82 6.48 -2.56 5.58
N VAL A 83 7.39 -3.53 5.61
CA VAL A 83 7.07 -4.95 5.42
C VAL A 83 6.13 -5.47 6.50
N HIS A 84 6.37 -5.15 7.78
CA HIS A 84 5.49 -5.54 8.88
C HIS A 84 4.08 -4.94 8.73
N LEU A 85 3.98 -3.67 8.35
CA LEU A 85 2.68 -3.03 8.08
C LEU A 85 1.98 -3.68 6.88
N GLY A 86 2.73 -4.07 5.86
CA GLY A 86 2.22 -4.65 4.63
C GLY A 86 1.20 -3.77 3.90
N VAL A 87 0.47 -4.40 2.97
CA VAL A 87 -0.59 -3.73 2.19
C VAL A 87 -1.75 -3.29 3.07
N ALA A 88 -2.09 -4.06 4.12
CA ALA A 88 -3.20 -3.73 5.00
C ALA A 88 -2.91 -2.53 5.92
N GLY A 89 -1.65 -2.35 6.31
CA GLY A 89 -1.19 -1.20 7.09
C GLY A 89 -1.02 0.06 6.24
N THR A 90 -0.99 -0.08 4.91
CA THR A 90 -1.07 1.06 3.99
C THR A 90 -2.47 1.66 4.05
N SER A 91 -2.56 2.98 4.21
CA SER A 91 -3.84 3.69 4.35
C SER A 91 -4.82 3.33 3.23
N SER A 92 -6.08 3.15 3.61
CA SER A 92 -7.17 2.96 2.66
C SER A 92 -7.69 4.32 2.30
N ASP A 93 -7.64 4.70 1.03
CA ASP A 93 -8.25 5.95 0.60
C ASP A 93 -9.62 5.67 -0.02
N GLU A 94 -10.60 6.50 0.28
CA GLU A 94 -11.85 6.54 -0.46
C GLU A 94 -11.90 7.79 -1.30
N GLU A 95 -12.46 7.66 -2.50
CA GLU A 95 -12.78 8.84 -3.31
C GLU A 95 -13.91 9.60 -2.62
N ASP A 96 -13.80 10.92 -2.63
CA ASP A 96 -14.85 11.81 -2.16
C ASP A 96 -16.02 11.78 -3.14
N GLU A 97 -17.22 11.49 -2.65
CA GLU A 97 -18.42 11.43 -3.49
C GLU A 97 -18.82 12.82 -4.03
N GLU A 98 -18.46 13.88 -3.29
CA GLU A 98 -18.76 15.27 -3.66
C GLU A 98 -17.68 15.86 -4.57
N ASN A 99 -16.43 15.39 -4.45
CA ASN A 99 -15.28 15.93 -5.17
C ASN A 99 -14.50 14.80 -5.86
N PRO A 100 -14.94 14.37 -7.05
CA PRO A 100 -14.22 13.40 -7.85
C PRO A 100 -12.75 13.83 -8.00
N GLN A 101 -11.80 12.88 -7.92
CA GLN A 101 -10.34 13.10 -7.88
C GLN A 101 -9.73 13.45 -6.51
N ILE A 102 -10.52 13.79 -5.49
CA ILE A 102 -10.02 13.94 -4.11
C ILE A 102 -10.19 12.61 -3.37
N PHE A 103 -9.10 12.14 -2.76
CA PHE A 103 -9.09 10.89 -2.02
C PHE A 103 -8.86 11.16 -0.53
N ARG A 104 -9.86 10.83 0.29
CA ARG A 104 -9.81 10.99 1.75
C ARG A 104 -9.07 9.81 2.36
N ILE A 105 -7.96 10.10 3.03
CA ILE A 105 -7.11 9.08 3.68
C ILE A 105 -7.84 8.57 4.92
N ARG A 106 -8.19 7.28 4.98
CA ARG A 106 -8.68 6.66 6.22
C ARG A 106 -7.53 6.34 7.15
N ARG A 107 -7.57 6.89 8.35
CA ARG A 107 -6.59 6.67 9.42
C ARG A 107 -6.73 5.26 10.00
N ARG A 108 -5.60 4.69 10.40
CA ARG A 108 -5.54 3.49 11.24
C ARG A 108 -5.47 3.96 12.68
N ARG A 109 -6.53 3.73 13.47
CA ARG A 109 -6.59 4.17 14.88
C ARG A 109 -5.45 3.59 15.71
N GLU A 110 -5.00 2.41 15.33
CA GLU A 110 -3.98 1.62 16.01
C GLU A 110 -2.57 2.17 15.79
N LEU A 111 -2.35 2.91 14.69
CA LEU A 111 -1.04 3.46 14.33
C LEU A 111 -0.88 4.89 14.81
N SER A 112 0.34 5.26 15.17
CA SER A 112 0.68 6.63 15.53
C SER A 112 0.63 7.58 14.32
N THR A 113 0.45 8.86 14.59
CA THR A 113 0.54 9.93 13.57
C THR A 113 1.92 9.99 12.90
N ARG A 114 2.99 9.58 13.59
CA ARG A 114 4.34 9.50 13.02
C ARG A 114 4.46 8.49 11.88
N VAL A 115 3.76 7.35 11.99
CA VAL A 115 3.69 6.37 10.90
C VAL A 115 2.93 6.94 9.69
N ALA A 116 1.89 7.73 9.93
CA ALA A 116 1.17 8.43 8.85
C ALA A 116 2.07 9.47 8.16
N GLN A 117 2.83 10.26 8.94
CA GLN A 117 3.79 11.22 8.39
C GLN A 117 4.88 10.54 7.56
N LEU A 118 5.48 9.45 8.05
CA LEU A 118 6.48 8.68 7.31
C LEU A 118 5.94 8.22 5.96
N LYS A 119 4.71 7.67 5.94
CA LYS A 119 4.05 7.26 4.69
C LYS A 119 3.83 8.43 3.73
N SER A 120 3.41 9.58 4.26
CA SER A 120 3.23 10.79 3.45
C SER A 120 4.55 11.28 2.85
N ASN A 121 5.64 11.24 3.62
CA ASN A 121 6.97 11.62 3.13
C ASN A 121 7.43 10.68 2.01
N LEU A 122 7.22 9.37 2.15
CA LEU A 122 7.51 8.39 1.09
C LEU A 122 6.67 8.64 -0.17
N ASP A 123 5.38 8.93 -0.01
CA ASP A 123 4.48 9.23 -1.12
C ASP A 123 4.92 10.51 -1.87
N PHE A 124 5.37 11.53 -1.13
CA PHE A 124 5.89 12.77 -1.69
C PHE A 124 7.21 12.56 -2.45
N VAL A 125 8.17 11.85 -1.85
CA VAL A 125 9.44 11.50 -2.53
C VAL A 125 9.17 10.67 -3.78
N TYR A 126 8.18 9.77 -3.76
CA TYR A 126 7.79 9.05 -4.97
C TYR A 126 7.31 10.00 -6.06
N ALA A 127 6.44 10.96 -5.74
CA ALA A 127 5.97 11.97 -6.69
C ALA A 127 7.14 12.75 -7.30
N LEU A 128 8.08 13.23 -6.48
CA LEU A 128 9.23 14.00 -6.94
C LEU A 128 10.16 13.21 -7.88
N TYR A 129 10.53 11.99 -7.50
CA TYR A 129 11.62 11.24 -8.17
C TYR A 129 11.17 10.25 -9.24
N TYR A 130 9.89 9.89 -9.28
CA TYR A 130 9.35 8.91 -10.24
C TYR A 130 8.30 9.51 -11.18
N LYS A 131 7.62 10.59 -10.80
CA LYS A 131 6.62 11.26 -11.65
C LYS A 131 7.18 12.57 -12.21
N GLY A 132 7.93 13.33 -11.42
CA GLY A 132 8.49 14.61 -11.87
C GLY A 132 7.41 15.65 -12.23
N PRO A 133 7.78 16.92 -12.42
CA PRO A 133 6.82 17.95 -12.82
C PRO A 133 6.35 17.67 -14.27
N GLY A 134 5.04 17.45 -14.43
CA GLY A 134 4.40 17.39 -15.76
C GLY A 134 4.38 16.03 -16.47
N SER A 135 4.67 14.90 -15.79
CA SER A 135 4.48 13.58 -16.44
C SER A 135 3.04 13.41 -16.92
N LYS A 136 2.86 13.21 -18.23
CA LYS A 136 1.57 12.84 -18.84
C LYS A 136 1.21 11.41 -18.42
N GLY A 137 0.00 11.20 -17.91
CA GLY A 137 -0.50 9.91 -17.40
C GLY A 137 -0.82 9.93 -15.90
N SER A 138 -1.08 8.76 -15.32
CA SER A 138 -1.52 8.54 -13.92
C SER A 138 -0.72 9.38 -12.92
N GLN A 139 -1.24 10.57 -12.62
CA GLN A 139 -0.74 11.43 -11.56
C GLN A 139 -1.10 10.80 -10.21
N LEU A 140 -0.30 11.11 -9.19
CA LEU A 140 -0.66 10.72 -7.84
C LEU A 140 -1.95 11.47 -7.49
N ASN A 141 -3.01 10.71 -7.23
CA ASN A 141 -4.30 11.29 -6.87
C ASN A 141 -4.11 12.27 -5.70
N HIS A 142 -4.87 13.38 -5.70
CA HIS A 142 -4.81 14.33 -4.60
C HIS A 142 -5.40 13.67 -3.35
N ARG A 143 -4.61 13.59 -2.28
CA ARG A 143 -4.95 12.87 -1.06
C ARG A 143 -4.98 13.80 0.13
N VAL A 144 -6.11 13.83 0.82
CA VAL A 144 -6.34 14.75 1.94
C VAL A 144 -6.49 13.94 3.23
N PRO A 145 -5.82 14.35 4.34
CA PRO A 145 -6.06 13.77 5.65
C PRO A 145 -7.55 13.87 6.00
N SER A 146 -8.14 12.77 6.50
CA SER A 146 -9.52 12.77 6.97
C SER A 146 -9.63 12.18 8.37
N GLU A 147 -10.75 12.44 9.04
CA GLU A 147 -11.08 11.83 10.33
C GLU A 147 -11.71 10.43 10.18
N LEU A 148 -11.83 9.93 8.94
CA LEU A 148 -12.35 8.59 8.71
C LEU A 148 -11.39 7.53 9.26
N VAL A 149 -11.92 6.57 9.99
CA VAL A 149 -11.16 5.43 10.53
C VAL A 149 -11.35 4.21 9.63
N ALA A 150 -10.26 3.54 9.30
CA ALA A 150 -10.30 2.29 8.54
C ALA A 150 -10.82 1.15 9.43
N THR A 151 -11.93 0.52 9.03
CA THR A 151 -12.57 -0.58 9.77
C THR A 151 -12.08 -1.97 9.39
N ARG A 152 -11.31 -2.09 8.31
CA ARG A 152 -10.87 -3.39 7.80
C ARG A 152 -9.81 -4.02 8.71
N PRO A 153 -9.72 -5.35 8.82
CA PRO A 153 -8.67 -6.01 9.59
C PRO A 153 -7.26 -5.56 9.16
N PHE A 154 -6.37 -5.48 10.15
CA PHE A 154 -4.97 -5.12 9.98
C PHE A 154 -4.13 -5.92 10.98
N SER A 155 -3.02 -6.50 10.52
CA SER A 155 -2.09 -7.22 11.39
C SER A 155 -1.12 -6.25 12.03
N ILE A 156 -1.21 -6.08 13.36
CA ILE A 156 -0.38 -5.13 14.12
C ILE A 156 0.70 -5.78 14.98
N ALA A 157 0.79 -7.11 14.93
CA ALA A 157 1.71 -7.87 15.75
C ALA A 157 3.18 -7.52 15.47
N GLY A 158 4.01 -7.50 16.52
CA GLY A 158 5.46 -7.31 16.40
C GLY A 158 5.91 -5.90 16.02
N LEU A 159 5.02 -4.89 16.04
CA LEU A 159 5.41 -3.50 15.81
C LEU A 159 6.11 -2.90 17.04
N PRO A 160 7.03 -1.93 16.84
CA PRO A 160 7.57 -1.13 17.94
C PRO A 160 6.47 -0.35 18.64
N ILE A 161 6.52 -0.23 19.96
CA ILE A 161 5.49 0.48 20.76
C ILE A 161 5.33 1.94 20.27
N THR A 162 6.41 2.60 19.86
CA THR A 162 6.36 3.96 19.32
C THR A 162 5.67 4.09 17.95
N CYS A 163 5.39 2.97 17.28
CA CYS A 163 4.60 2.92 16.05
C CYS A 163 3.10 2.89 16.33
N LEU A 164 2.70 2.60 17.55
CA LEU A 164 1.31 2.47 17.95
C LEU A 164 0.76 3.81 18.47
N SER A 165 -0.54 4.00 18.29
CA SER A 165 -1.26 5.10 18.92
C SER A 165 -1.29 4.87 20.44
N ARG A 166 -0.87 5.86 21.22
CA ARG A 166 -0.90 5.79 22.70
C ARG A 166 -2.30 5.52 23.23
N ARG A 167 -3.30 6.21 22.65
CA ARG A 167 -4.71 6.06 23.02
C ARG A 167 -5.21 4.64 22.76
N TRP A 168 -4.88 4.09 21.61
CA TRP A 168 -5.29 2.71 21.29
C TRP A 168 -4.56 1.69 22.17
N LEU A 169 -3.27 1.87 22.39
CA LEU A 169 -2.47 0.97 23.23
C LEU A 169 -2.95 0.94 24.70
N SER A 170 -3.44 2.08 25.22
CA SER A 170 -3.99 2.15 26.59
C SER A 170 -5.35 1.45 26.75
N GLU A 171 -6.06 1.21 25.64
CA GLU A 171 -7.36 0.53 25.65
C GLU A 171 -7.22 -1.00 25.64
N LEU A 172 -6.01 -1.52 25.37
CA LEU A 172 -5.75 -2.95 25.34
C LEU A 172 -5.52 -3.53 26.74
N SER A 173 -6.06 -4.72 26.96
CA SER A 173 -5.73 -5.57 28.11
C SER A 173 -4.29 -6.11 28.02
N GLU A 174 -3.73 -6.56 29.15
CA GLU A 174 -2.39 -7.16 29.18
C GLU A 174 -2.31 -8.43 28.33
N ALA A 175 -3.37 -9.25 28.33
CA ALA A 175 -3.44 -10.45 27.48
C ALA A 175 -3.40 -10.10 25.98
N GLU A 176 -4.05 -9.01 25.56
CA GLU A 176 -3.97 -8.54 24.18
C GLU A 176 -2.58 -8.01 23.83
N LYS A 177 -1.96 -7.24 24.73
CA LYS A 177 -0.58 -6.76 24.53
C LYS A 177 0.41 -7.91 24.39
N GLU A 178 0.26 -8.96 25.19
CA GLU A 178 1.03 -10.20 25.09
C GLU A 178 0.77 -10.93 23.77
N PHE A 179 -0.51 -11.04 23.36
CA PHE A 179 -0.89 -11.64 22.09
C PHE A 179 -0.25 -10.94 20.89
N TYR A 180 -0.24 -9.60 20.87
CA TYR A 180 0.36 -8.84 19.77
C TYR A 180 1.89 -8.81 19.79
N ARG A 181 2.54 -9.17 20.91
CA ARG A 181 4.01 -9.24 21.04
C ARG A 181 4.72 -7.97 20.57
N PHE A 182 4.27 -6.81 21.05
CA PHE A 182 4.86 -5.53 20.66
C PHE A 182 6.33 -5.44 21.06
N GLN A 183 7.13 -4.78 20.23
CA GLN A 183 8.56 -4.63 20.49
C GLN A 183 8.80 -3.39 21.36
N PRO A 184 9.56 -3.51 22.46
CA PRO A 184 9.74 -2.42 23.42
C PRO A 184 10.64 -1.28 22.91
N HIS A 185 11.38 -1.51 21.83
CA HIS A 185 12.34 -0.55 21.32
C HIS A 185 11.66 0.70 20.72
N LYS A 186 12.38 1.83 20.77
CA LYS A 186 11.94 3.07 20.14
C LYS A 186 12.33 3.07 18.66
N TYR A 187 11.34 3.23 17.79
CA TYR A 187 11.56 3.32 16.36
C TYR A 187 12.03 4.72 15.96
N ASP A 188 13.09 4.79 15.16
CA ASP A 188 13.60 6.02 14.58
C ASP A 188 12.83 6.41 13.30
N TYR A 189 12.18 7.57 13.34
CA TYR A 189 11.41 8.14 12.24
C TYR A 189 12.19 9.16 11.41
N SER A 190 13.48 9.36 11.69
CA SER A 190 14.24 10.40 11.00
C SER A 190 14.27 10.16 9.50
N PHE A 191 13.91 11.20 8.75
CA PHE A 191 13.74 11.19 7.31
C PHE A 191 14.60 12.32 6.73
N PRO A 192 15.58 12.03 5.85
CA PRO A 192 16.49 13.04 5.34
C PRO A 192 15.76 14.15 4.58
N GLN A 193 15.98 15.40 4.97
CA GLN A 193 15.27 16.55 4.41
C GLN A 193 15.72 16.85 2.97
N GLU A 194 16.92 16.42 2.62
CA GLU A 194 17.54 16.54 1.30
C GLU A 194 16.71 15.82 0.23
N LEU A 195 15.93 14.81 0.62
CA LEU A 195 15.03 14.08 -0.27
C LEU A 195 13.77 14.88 -0.65
N PHE A 196 13.48 16.01 0.00
CA PHE A 196 12.33 16.86 -0.35
C PHE A 196 12.65 17.91 -1.42
N VAL A 197 13.92 18.03 -1.83
CA VAL A 197 14.37 18.96 -2.86
C VAL A 197 14.21 18.32 -4.24
N GLN A 198 13.83 19.11 -5.26
CA GLN A 198 13.67 18.56 -6.60
C GLN A 198 14.99 17.96 -7.13
N PRO A 199 14.97 16.85 -7.89
CA PRO A 199 16.19 16.23 -8.41
C PRO A 199 17.07 17.18 -9.25
N ASN A 200 16.43 18.17 -9.90
CA ASN A 200 17.11 19.18 -10.71
C ASN A 200 17.81 20.24 -9.85
N GLU A 201 17.25 20.61 -8.70
CA GLU A 201 17.84 21.53 -7.73
C GLU A 201 18.96 20.86 -6.93
N ALA A 202 18.82 19.57 -6.58
CA ALA A 202 19.90 18.81 -5.92
C ALA A 202 21.15 18.66 -6.82
N ARG A 203 20.97 18.51 -8.14
CA ARG A 203 22.07 18.55 -9.12
C ARG A 203 22.67 19.96 -9.29
N ALA A 204 21.85 21.00 -9.22
CA ALA A 204 22.31 22.39 -9.29
C ALA A 204 23.08 22.80 -8.02
N LEU A 205 22.62 22.41 -6.83
CA LEU A 205 23.32 22.58 -5.55
C LEU A 205 24.62 21.79 -5.49
N ALA A 206 24.62 20.52 -5.95
CA ALA A 206 25.84 19.73 -6.04
C ALA A 206 26.87 20.33 -7.03
N ARG A 207 26.40 20.94 -8.13
CA ARG A 207 27.28 21.68 -9.05
C ARG A 207 27.82 22.97 -8.43
N ALA A 208 26.96 23.77 -7.79
CA ALA A 208 27.35 25.02 -7.13
C ALA A 208 28.35 24.79 -5.98
N LEU A 209 28.25 23.66 -5.28
CA LEU A 209 29.19 23.25 -4.22
C LEU A 209 30.44 22.53 -4.75
N SER A 210 30.50 22.21 -6.06
CA SER A 210 31.67 21.60 -6.72
C SER A 210 32.54 22.60 -7.48
N VAL A 211 32.16 23.89 -7.52
CA VAL A 211 33.02 24.97 -8.02
C VAL A 211 33.87 25.45 -6.86
N ASN A 212 35.15 25.05 -6.84
CA ASN A 212 36.14 25.55 -5.90
C ASN A 212 36.19 27.09 -5.91
N PRO A 213 36.28 27.74 -4.74
CA PRO A 213 36.54 29.19 -4.64
C PRO A 213 37.99 29.57 -5.02
N ASP A 214 38.85 28.60 -5.36
CA ASP A 214 40.27 28.82 -5.66
C ASP A 214 40.58 28.67 -7.15
N SER A 215 40.02 29.54 -7.99
CA SER A 215 40.60 29.81 -9.32
C SER A 215 41.18 31.21 -9.33
N PRO A 216 42.51 31.37 -9.50
CA PRO A 216 43.19 32.63 -9.33
C PRO A 216 42.84 33.61 -10.44
N ILE A 217 42.77 34.88 -10.04
CA ILE A 217 42.76 36.05 -10.91
C ILE A 217 43.94 35.95 -11.88
N LEU A 218 43.64 35.92 -13.19
CA LEU A 218 44.48 36.45 -14.27
C LEU A 218 43.58 37.12 -15.30
#